data_AF-A0AAD6AB68-F1
#
_entry.id   AF-A0AAD6AB68-F1
#
_cell.length_a   1.000
_cell.length_b   1.000
_cell.length_c   1.000
_cell.angle_alpha   90.00
_cell.angle_beta   90.00
_cell.angle_gamma   90.00
#
_symmetry.space_group_name_H-M   'P 1'
#
loop_
_entity.id
_entity.type
_entity.pdbx_description
1 polymer ?
#
loop_
_entity_poly.entity_id
_entity_poly.type
_entity_poly.pdbx_seq_one_letter_code
_entity_poly.pdbx_strand_id
1 'polypeptide(L)'
;AEQLRHHYMTKYDSEVSDALQALQPVLQSIKELRRKVKQNSPWWLEVVQRAVRCSTDDELVSRIKNDLTSSYKQQASKLSMADKFRDAVGLQLLLTSQIQDLMKSQKTVQDAVKKLEGPASREVIEEVTVCHLRPQRLPLNTCVFCKADVLFTDYESKLFSHTVKGQTAIFEEMIEDQEGGLMDDRLPTTSRGLWAASETEKSLKAILAFAKLKRLDNDLLEEGTTFMELLECWKKEYKVLHEYWMVLRNHVSAIDELGMATERLRVRLPDEPKPKLLHIIEPHEVDQNQQKLLNDQALAKSQLQKKLGQVLYLNNLEKSQDKSNEELNPEPCPICARPLGKEWAVLTCGHCFCNECISIMVEQYSVGSRRRAIRCAVCRQITSHAEISYVFTTQASGQDQDIPVQGSHSTKVEAVVRTLKKIQLIDPGAKCLVFSTWLSVLDIISKALFDNNMEFSQINGIHKFQENLCSFKYEEQINILLLPLHTGSNGLNIIEATHVLLVEPILNPAHELQAIGRVHRIGQTKPTFVHRFLIKSTIEERMQAMMKTAEKSHTTTMKHSEAAVLTVADLADLFTEEHLESM
;
A
#
# COMPACT_ATOMS: atom_id res chain seq x y z
N ALA A 1 23.10 22.96 17.28
CA ALA A 1 23.56 22.35 16.01
C ALA A 1 24.14 20.96 16.24
N GLU A 2 25.19 20.83 17.08
CA GLU A 2 25.81 19.52 17.40
C GLU A 2 24.83 18.52 18.01
N GLN A 3 23.97 18.95 18.94
CA GLN A 3 22.92 18.10 19.52
C GLN A 3 21.95 17.52 18.49
N LEU A 4 21.54 18.31 17.48
CA LEU A 4 20.63 17.84 16.43
C LEU A 4 21.30 16.83 15.50
N ARG A 5 22.58 17.09 15.14
CA ARG A 5 23.37 16.14 14.34
C ARG A 5 23.57 14.83 15.10
N HIS A 6 23.92 14.91 16.38
CA HIS A 6 24.07 13.73 17.22
C HIS A 6 22.76 12.95 17.34
N HIS A 7 21.64 13.64 17.61
CA HIS A 7 20.33 13.01 17.70
C HIS A 7 19.93 12.27 16.41
N TYR A 8 20.17 12.90 15.25
CA TYR A 8 19.89 12.29 13.95
C TYR A 8 20.76 11.04 13.68
N MET A 9 22.06 11.13 13.97
CA MET A 9 23.00 10.02 13.76
C MET A 9 22.83 8.88 14.76
N THR A 10 22.28 9.15 15.95
CA THR A 10 22.14 8.14 17.03
C THR A 10 21.43 6.88 16.55
N LYS A 11 20.38 7.02 15.73
CA LYS A 11 19.65 5.89 15.14
C LYS A 11 20.57 5.03 14.27
N TYR A 12 21.29 5.64 13.34
CA TYR A 12 22.17 4.93 12.41
C TYR A 12 23.39 4.34 13.12
N ASP A 13 23.95 5.04 14.10
CA ASP A 13 25.04 4.53 14.93
C ASP A 13 24.59 3.30 15.74
N SER A 14 23.36 3.30 16.29
CA SER A 14 22.80 2.12 16.96
C SER A 14 22.57 0.95 16.01
N GLU A 15 22.01 1.19 14.81
CA GLU A 15 21.80 0.15 13.81
C GLU A 15 23.13 -0.52 13.40
N VAL A 16 24.21 0.26 13.21
CA VAL A 16 25.55 -0.26 12.88
C VAL A 16 26.06 -1.17 13.99
N SER A 17 25.90 -0.75 15.25
CA SER A 17 26.32 -1.52 16.43
C SER A 17 25.52 -2.82 16.55
N ASP A 18 24.21 -2.76 16.38
CA ASP A 18 23.31 -3.92 16.52
C ASP A 18 23.58 -4.97 15.43
N ALA A 19 23.78 -4.52 14.18
CA ALA A 19 24.11 -5.40 13.07
C ALA A 19 25.49 -6.06 13.25
N LEU A 20 26.48 -5.33 13.78
CA LEU A 20 27.78 -5.90 14.13
C LEU A 20 27.67 -6.94 15.25
N GLN A 21 26.85 -6.69 16.27
CA GLN A 21 26.61 -7.62 17.37
C GLN A 21 25.91 -8.90 16.90
N ALA A 22 24.96 -8.78 15.95
CA ALA A 22 24.27 -9.92 15.36
C ALA A 22 25.21 -10.84 14.55
N LEU A 23 26.28 -10.29 13.96
CA LEU A 23 27.23 -11.04 13.13
C LEU A 23 28.16 -11.95 13.95
N GLN A 24 28.59 -11.52 15.13
CA GLN A 24 29.55 -12.22 15.98
C GLN A 24 29.20 -13.69 16.32
N PRO A 25 27.99 -14.04 16.79
CA PRO A 25 27.66 -15.43 17.14
C PRO A 25 27.69 -16.36 15.92
N VAL A 26 27.34 -15.85 14.74
CA VAL A 26 27.35 -16.64 13.51
C VAL A 26 28.79 -16.93 13.08
N LEU A 27 29.68 -15.92 13.12
CA LEU A 27 31.10 -16.09 12.81
C LEU A 27 31.79 -17.07 13.77
N GLN A 28 31.46 -17.00 15.07
CA GLN A 28 31.96 -17.96 16.06
C GLN A 28 31.50 -19.39 15.74
N SER A 29 30.20 -19.58 15.46
CA SER A 29 29.65 -20.88 15.08
C SER A 29 30.35 -21.47 13.85
N ILE A 30 30.59 -20.65 12.82
CA ILE A 30 31.31 -21.05 11.61
C ILE A 30 32.74 -21.48 11.95
N LYS A 31 33.44 -20.73 12.80
CA LYS A 31 34.81 -21.04 13.20
C LYS A 31 34.91 -22.37 13.95
N GLU A 32 33.94 -22.68 14.80
CA GLU A 32 33.85 -23.94 15.54
C GLU A 32 33.55 -25.12 14.61
N LEU A 33 32.55 -25.00 13.73
CA LEU A 33 32.21 -26.03 12.75
C LEU A 33 33.35 -26.28 11.76
N ARG A 34 34.04 -25.24 11.30
CA ARG A 34 35.17 -25.35 10.37
C ARG A 34 36.39 -26.08 10.96
N ARG A 35 36.54 -26.13 12.29
CA ARG A 35 37.57 -26.94 12.96
C ARG A 35 37.25 -28.43 12.97
N LYS A 36 35.97 -28.80 12.90
CA LYS A 36 35.49 -30.18 12.92
C LYS A 36 35.51 -30.85 11.53
N VAL A 37 35.54 -30.06 10.45
CA VAL A 37 35.57 -30.55 9.06
C VAL A 37 37.01 -30.64 8.53
N LYS A 38 37.38 -31.75 7.90
CA LYS A 38 38.70 -31.93 7.28
C LYS A 38 38.72 -31.21 5.92
N GLN A 39 39.61 -30.23 5.77
CA GLN A 39 39.71 -29.43 4.53
C GLN A 39 40.52 -30.14 3.43
N ASN A 40 41.45 -31.03 3.79
CA ASN A 40 42.37 -31.67 2.83
C ASN A 40 41.84 -32.97 2.23
N SER A 41 40.97 -33.69 2.95
CA SER A 41 40.19 -34.81 2.41
C SER A 41 38.75 -34.67 2.87
N PRO A 42 37.86 -34.07 2.06
CA PRO A 42 36.49 -33.84 2.46
C PRO A 42 35.67 -35.14 2.39
N TRP A 43 34.75 -35.31 3.33
CA TRP A 43 33.90 -36.51 3.46
C TRP A 43 33.24 -36.97 2.14
N TRP A 44 32.75 -36.04 1.33
CA TRP A 44 32.04 -36.36 0.08
C TRP A 44 32.98 -36.91 -1.00
N LEU A 45 34.26 -36.52 -0.98
CA LEU A 45 35.28 -37.04 -1.89
C LEU A 45 35.57 -38.51 -1.58
N GLU A 46 35.73 -38.84 -0.30
CA GLU A 46 35.92 -40.22 0.15
C GLU A 46 34.70 -41.10 -0.17
N VAL A 47 33.48 -40.57 -0.01
CA VAL A 47 32.24 -41.29 -0.39
C VAL A 47 32.19 -41.58 -1.88
N VAL A 48 32.51 -40.60 -2.74
CA VAL A 48 32.51 -40.79 -4.20
C VAL A 48 33.62 -41.77 -4.61
N GLN A 49 34.83 -41.65 -4.08
CA GLN A 49 35.92 -42.58 -4.36
C GLN A 49 35.59 -44.01 -3.91
N ARG A 50 34.91 -44.17 -2.77
CA ARG A 50 34.47 -45.49 -2.31
C ARG A 50 33.35 -46.06 -3.17
N ALA A 51 32.44 -45.22 -3.67
CA ALA A 51 31.41 -45.65 -4.62
C ALA A 51 32.03 -46.19 -5.93
N VAL A 52 33.09 -45.56 -6.44
CA VAL A 52 33.86 -46.02 -7.60
C VAL A 52 34.57 -47.34 -7.31
N ARG A 53 35.24 -47.49 -6.15
CA ARG A 53 35.89 -48.75 -5.75
C ARG A 53 34.92 -49.92 -5.61
N CYS A 54 33.68 -49.65 -5.22
CA CYS A 54 32.63 -50.65 -5.06
C CYS A 54 31.75 -50.84 -6.32
N SER A 55 32.05 -50.17 -7.44
CA SER A 55 31.24 -50.19 -8.67
C SER A 55 29.76 -49.85 -8.45
N THR A 56 29.50 -48.86 -7.57
CA THR A 56 28.15 -48.34 -7.26
C THR A 56 28.01 -46.86 -7.63
N ASP A 57 28.97 -46.34 -8.38
CA ASP A 57 29.08 -44.96 -8.83
C ASP A 57 27.97 -44.57 -9.81
N ASP A 58 27.53 -45.47 -10.69
CA ASP A 58 26.39 -45.25 -11.58
C ASP A 58 25.06 -45.03 -10.82
N GLU A 59 24.86 -45.77 -9.72
CA GLU A 59 23.69 -45.61 -8.84
C GLU A 59 23.71 -44.24 -8.17
N LEU A 60 24.88 -43.81 -7.68
CA LEU A 60 25.09 -42.50 -7.05
C LEU A 60 24.86 -41.35 -8.03
N VAL A 61 25.45 -41.42 -9.23
CA VAL A 61 25.32 -40.42 -10.29
C VAL A 61 23.87 -40.30 -10.75
N SER A 62 23.19 -41.42 -10.97
CA SER A 62 21.77 -41.45 -11.35
C SER A 62 20.88 -40.82 -10.28
N ARG A 63 21.13 -41.11 -9.01
CA ARG A 63 20.37 -40.53 -7.89
C ARG A 63 20.53 -39.01 -7.81
N ILE A 64 21.75 -38.51 -7.92
CA ILE A 64 22.04 -37.06 -7.90
C ILE A 64 21.38 -36.39 -9.11
N LYS A 65 21.49 -36.98 -10.31
CA LYS A 65 20.82 -36.47 -11.51
C LYS A 65 19.30 -36.40 -11.31
N ASN A 66 18.68 -37.45 -10.78
CA ASN A 66 17.24 -37.47 -10.52
C ASN A 66 16.81 -36.38 -9.52
N ASP A 67 17.57 -36.19 -8.44
CA ASP A 67 17.29 -35.16 -7.43
C ASP A 67 17.44 -33.75 -8.01
N LEU A 68 18.47 -33.50 -8.82
CA LEU A 68 18.66 -32.23 -9.52
C LEU A 68 17.54 -31.97 -10.54
N THR A 69 17.20 -32.96 -11.37
CA THR A 69 16.19 -32.83 -12.44
C THR A 69 14.76 -32.72 -11.90
N SER A 70 14.48 -33.35 -10.74
CA SER A 70 13.17 -33.25 -10.07
C SER A 70 12.79 -31.80 -9.73
N SER A 71 13.79 -30.94 -9.52
CA SER A 71 13.60 -29.51 -9.22
C SER A 71 13.28 -28.65 -10.46
N TYR A 72 13.56 -29.12 -11.68
CA TYR A 72 13.49 -28.32 -12.92
C TYR A 72 12.32 -28.65 -13.85
N LYS A 73 11.41 -29.56 -13.46
CA LYS A 73 10.24 -29.96 -14.26
C LYS A 73 9.28 -28.80 -14.64
N GLN A 74 9.55 -27.56 -14.24
CA GLN A 74 8.76 -26.36 -14.55
C GLN A 74 9.48 -25.29 -15.40
N GLN A 75 10.78 -25.43 -15.74
CA GLN A 75 11.54 -24.39 -16.47
C GLN A 75 12.38 -24.99 -17.60
N ALA A 76 11.86 -24.96 -18.83
CA ALA A 76 12.43 -25.62 -20.01
C ALA A 76 13.70 -24.96 -20.61
N SER A 77 14.23 -23.88 -20.03
CA SER A 77 15.30 -23.06 -20.64
C SER A 77 16.60 -22.95 -19.84
N LYS A 78 16.73 -23.57 -18.66
CA LYS A 78 17.98 -23.53 -17.86
C LYS A 78 18.73 -24.85 -17.96
N LEU A 79 20.02 -24.77 -18.30
CA LEU A 79 20.98 -25.89 -18.20
C LEU A 79 21.19 -26.23 -16.72
N SER A 80 20.85 -27.45 -16.31
CA SER A 80 21.06 -27.91 -14.94
C SER A 80 22.53 -28.30 -14.73
N MET A 81 23.04 -28.20 -13.50
CA MET A 81 24.31 -28.85 -13.13
C MET A 81 24.36 -30.33 -13.52
N ALA A 82 23.21 -31.01 -13.61
CA ALA A 82 23.10 -32.40 -14.06
C ALA A 82 23.69 -32.66 -15.46
N ASP A 83 23.68 -31.65 -16.34
CA ASP A 83 24.19 -31.75 -17.72
C ASP A 83 25.73 -31.56 -17.79
N LYS A 84 26.34 -31.04 -16.72
CA LYS A 84 27.78 -30.69 -16.67
C LYS A 84 28.68 -31.88 -16.31
N PHE A 85 28.12 -33.01 -15.89
CA PHE A 85 28.90 -34.22 -15.54
C PHE A 85 28.27 -35.49 -16.11
N ARG A 86 29.13 -36.44 -16.52
CA ARG A 86 28.71 -37.71 -17.12
C ARG A 86 28.85 -38.87 -16.13
N ASP A 87 29.96 -38.89 -15.40
CA ASP A 87 30.43 -39.95 -14.52
C ASP A 87 30.79 -39.41 -13.12
N ALA A 88 31.15 -40.29 -12.20
CA ALA A 88 31.53 -39.92 -10.84
C ALA A 88 32.80 -39.07 -10.77
N VAL A 89 33.73 -39.24 -11.72
CA VAL A 89 34.95 -38.41 -11.83
C VAL A 89 34.59 -36.98 -12.24
N GLY A 90 33.71 -36.81 -13.23
CA GLY A 90 33.19 -35.49 -13.61
C GLY A 90 32.44 -34.81 -12.47
N LEU A 91 31.63 -35.56 -11.72
CA LEU A 91 30.93 -35.05 -10.53
C LEU A 91 31.92 -34.58 -9.46
N GLN A 92 32.98 -35.36 -9.21
CA GLN A 92 34.02 -35.02 -8.25
C GLN A 92 34.69 -33.70 -8.60
N LEU A 93 35.17 -33.55 -9.85
CA LEU A 93 35.83 -32.32 -10.31
C LEU A 93 34.91 -31.10 -10.22
N LEU A 94 33.64 -31.28 -10.60
CA LEU A 94 32.64 -30.22 -10.57
C LEU A 94 32.35 -29.75 -9.13
N LEU A 95 32.13 -30.68 -8.20
CA LEU A 95 31.91 -30.35 -6.79
C LEU A 95 33.14 -29.73 -6.14
N THR A 96 34.35 -30.21 -6.47
CA THR A 96 35.60 -29.57 -6.01
C THR A 96 35.66 -28.11 -6.45
N SER A 97 35.42 -27.83 -7.74
CA SER A 97 35.44 -26.47 -8.27
C SER A 97 34.37 -25.59 -7.61
N GLN A 98 33.12 -26.06 -7.56
CA GLN A 98 32.01 -25.28 -7.01
C GLN A 98 32.18 -24.94 -5.52
N ILE A 99 32.68 -25.88 -4.71
CA ILE A 99 32.92 -25.64 -3.28
C ILE A 99 34.11 -24.68 -3.09
N GLN A 100 35.18 -24.81 -3.89
CA GLN A 100 36.30 -23.86 -3.86
C GLN A 100 35.87 -22.46 -4.26
N ASP A 101 35.06 -22.33 -5.31
CA ASP A 101 34.52 -21.05 -5.77
C ASP A 101 33.59 -20.43 -4.72
N LEU A 102 32.75 -21.22 -4.05
CA LEU A 102 31.88 -20.79 -2.96
C LEU A 102 32.67 -20.25 -1.76
N MET A 103 33.71 -20.98 -1.34
CA MET A 103 34.59 -20.55 -0.24
C MET A 103 35.37 -19.28 -0.60
N LYS A 104 35.79 -19.15 -1.87
CA LYS A 104 36.46 -17.95 -2.38
C LYS A 104 35.52 -16.76 -2.41
N SER A 105 34.29 -16.92 -2.88
CA SER A 105 33.29 -15.84 -2.88
C SER A 105 32.93 -15.40 -1.46
N GLN A 106 32.73 -16.34 -0.53
CA GLN A 106 32.49 -16.06 0.88
C GLN A 106 33.60 -15.17 1.46
N LYS A 107 34.87 -15.56 1.29
CA LYS A 107 36.01 -14.79 1.79
C LYS A 107 36.09 -13.40 1.14
N THR A 108 35.83 -13.32 -0.16
CA THR A 108 35.88 -12.05 -0.91
C THR A 108 34.82 -11.07 -0.40
N VAL A 109 33.61 -11.55 -0.10
CA VAL A 109 32.54 -10.74 0.49
C VAL A 109 32.89 -10.31 1.91
N GLN A 110 33.39 -11.21 2.76
CA GLN A 110 33.85 -10.86 4.11
C GLN A 110 34.94 -9.77 4.08
N ASP A 111 35.94 -9.93 3.21
CA ASP A 111 37.03 -8.96 3.05
C ASP A 111 36.51 -7.61 2.49
N ALA A 112 35.47 -7.63 1.64
CA ALA A 112 34.85 -6.43 1.12
C ALA A 112 34.09 -5.66 2.20
N VAL A 113 33.25 -6.34 2.99
CA VAL A 113 32.50 -5.71 4.10
C VAL A 113 33.45 -5.17 5.16
N LYS A 114 34.49 -5.94 5.50
CA LYS A 114 35.51 -5.51 6.47
C LYS A 114 36.25 -4.22 6.06
N LYS A 115 36.41 -3.98 4.75
CA LYS A 115 37.01 -2.72 4.25
C LYS A 115 36.06 -1.52 4.35
N LEU A 116 34.76 -1.76 4.49
CA LEU A 116 33.73 -0.74 4.66
C LEU A 116 33.47 -0.40 6.13
N GLU A 117 34.07 -1.15 7.07
CA GLU A 117 33.92 -0.91 8.50
C GLU A 117 34.63 0.39 8.94
N GLY A 118 34.02 1.05 9.92
CA GLY A 118 34.53 2.29 10.49
C GLY A 118 33.94 3.55 9.84
N PRO A 119 34.34 4.74 10.34
CA PRO A 119 33.85 5.99 9.78
C PRO A 119 34.33 6.16 8.34
N ALA A 120 33.39 6.33 7.42
CA ALA A 120 33.70 6.53 6.00
C ALA A 120 34.56 7.80 5.81
N SER A 121 35.60 7.69 4.98
CA SER A 121 36.40 8.85 4.61
C SER A 121 35.57 9.79 3.74
N ARG A 122 35.96 11.07 3.70
CA ARG A 122 35.30 12.07 2.85
C ARG A 122 35.29 11.68 1.37
N GLU A 123 36.38 11.07 0.90
CA GLU A 123 36.49 10.58 -0.49
C GLU A 123 35.46 9.49 -0.80
N VAL A 124 35.22 8.57 0.15
CA VAL A 124 34.22 7.51 -0.01
C VAL A 124 32.81 8.11 -0.03
N ILE A 125 32.53 9.08 0.83
CA ILE A 125 31.23 9.78 0.84
C ILE A 125 31.01 10.46 -0.52
N GLU A 126 31.99 11.22 -1.01
CA GLU A 126 31.89 11.90 -2.31
C GLU A 126 31.73 10.91 -3.48
N GLU A 127 32.46 9.79 -3.47
CA GLU A 127 32.30 8.71 -4.47
C GLU A 127 30.87 8.12 -4.44
N VAL A 128 30.34 7.85 -3.25
CA VAL A 128 28.98 7.30 -3.05
C VAL A 128 27.90 8.30 -3.49
N THR A 129 28.08 9.57 -3.12
CA THR A 129 27.17 10.66 -3.47
C THR A 129 27.02 10.77 -4.99
N VAL A 130 28.13 10.82 -5.74
CA VAL A 130 28.07 10.92 -7.21
C VAL A 130 27.62 9.60 -7.87
N CYS A 131 27.89 8.47 -7.21
CA CYS A 131 27.56 7.16 -7.76
C CYS A 131 26.07 6.84 -7.72
N HIS A 132 25.40 6.92 -6.56
CA HIS A 132 24.03 6.42 -6.42
C HIS A 132 23.11 7.21 -5.48
N LEU A 133 23.61 8.20 -4.72
CA LEU A 133 22.71 9.06 -3.92
C LEU A 133 22.22 10.25 -4.76
N ARG A 134 23.12 10.94 -5.44
CA ARG A 134 22.85 12.14 -6.25
C ARG A 134 23.59 12.08 -7.60
N PRO A 135 23.36 11.03 -8.43
CA PRO A 135 23.98 10.95 -9.73
C PRO A 135 23.43 12.02 -10.68
N GLN A 136 24.26 12.51 -11.60
CA GLN A 136 23.84 13.54 -12.57
C GLN A 136 22.78 13.05 -13.57
N ARG A 137 22.76 11.74 -13.86
CA ARG A 137 21.81 11.12 -14.79
C ARG A 137 21.25 9.82 -14.25
N LEU A 138 22.08 8.79 -14.30
CA LEU A 138 21.79 7.41 -13.89
C LEU A 138 22.84 7.01 -12.84
N PRO A 139 22.49 6.14 -11.89
CA PRO A 139 23.47 5.61 -10.97
C PRO A 139 24.63 4.94 -11.71
N LEU A 140 25.86 5.24 -11.30
CA LEU A 140 27.08 4.71 -11.93
C LEU A 140 27.38 3.27 -11.50
N ASN A 141 26.91 2.86 -10.31
CA ASN A 141 27.17 1.57 -9.69
C ASN A 141 28.66 1.20 -9.54
N THR A 142 29.53 2.19 -9.43
CA THR A 142 30.99 2.02 -9.37
C THR A 142 31.60 2.22 -7.98
N CYS A 143 30.85 2.72 -7.00
CA CYS A 143 31.40 3.00 -5.67
C CYS A 143 31.76 1.72 -4.90
N VAL A 144 32.52 1.87 -3.81
CA VAL A 144 32.92 0.75 -2.94
C VAL A 144 31.74 -0.10 -2.44
N PHE A 145 30.58 0.50 -2.17
CA PHE A 145 29.38 -0.22 -1.75
C PHE A 145 28.72 -0.99 -2.89
N CYS A 146 28.57 -0.38 -4.08
CA CYS A 146 28.03 -1.07 -5.26
C CYS A 146 28.93 -2.22 -5.72
N LYS A 147 30.25 -2.03 -5.67
CA LYS A 147 31.22 -3.11 -5.93
C LYS A 147 31.07 -4.27 -4.94
N ALA A 148 30.82 -3.99 -3.67
CA ALA A 148 30.54 -5.02 -2.67
C ALA A 148 29.23 -5.75 -2.96
N ASP A 149 28.18 -5.04 -3.39
CA ASP A 149 26.88 -5.63 -3.76
C ASP A 149 26.99 -6.62 -4.95
N VAL A 150 27.84 -6.31 -5.94
CA VAL A 150 28.15 -7.25 -7.02
C VAL A 150 28.79 -8.53 -6.48
N LEU A 151 29.65 -8.44 -5.47
CA LEU A 151 30.25 -9.61 -4.82
C LEU A 151 29.22 -10.41 -4.01
N PHE A 152 28.28 -9.73 -3.35
CA PHE A 152 27.15 -10.40 -2.68
C PHE A 152 26.29 -11.16 -3.69
N THR A 153 25.98 -10.55 -4.83
CA THR A 153 25.20 -11.19 -5.90
C THR A 153 25.90 -12.42 -6.47
N ASP A 154 27.21 -12.35 -6.70
CA ASP A 154 28.02 -13.51 -7.12
C ASP A 154 28.01 -14.62 -6.07
N TYR A 155 28.14 -14.28 -4.78
CA TYR A 155 28.09 -15.27 -3.70
C TYR A 155 26.68 -15.89 -3.54
N GLU A 156 25.63 -15.08 -3.64
CA GLU A 156 24.23 -15.50 -3.59
C GLU A 156 23.93 -16.55 -4.66
N SER A 157 24.40 -16.32 -5.89
CA SER A 157 24.21 -17.23 -7.03
C SER A 157 24.82 -18.63 -6.83
N LYS A 158 25.83 -18.74 -5.95
CA LYS A 158 26.52 -20.00 -5.62
C LYS A 158 25.93 -20.67 -4.38
N LEU A 159 25.48 -19.88 -3.42
CA LEU A 159 24.96 -20.36 -2.14
C LEU A 159 23.50 -20.82 -2.23
N PHE A 160 22.71 -20.17 -3.09
CA PHE A 160 21.28 -20.46 -3.27
C PHE A 160 20.96 -20.87 -4.71
N SER A 161 19.86 -21.58 -4.93
CA SER A 161 19.37 -21.85 -6.29
C SER A 161 18.54 -20.68 -6.81
N HIS A 162 18.72 -20.34 -8.09
CA HIS A 162 17.92 -19.31 -8.77
C HIS A 162 16.47 -19.76 -9.03
N THR A 163 15.64 -19.82 -8.00
CA THR A 163 14.18 -19.85 -8.13
C THR A 163 13.61 -18.45 -8.06
N VAL A 164 14.02 -17.57 -8.96
CA VAL A 164 13.35 -16.27 -9.11
C VAL A 164 12.23 -16.45 -10.13
N LYS A 165 11.00 -16.65 -9.64
CA LYS A 165 9.83 -16.10 -10.34
C LYS A 165 9.91 -14.60 -10.16
N GLY A 166 10.20 -13.89 -11.25
CA GLY A 166 9.97 -12.46 -11.46
C GLY A 166 10.41 -11.54 -10.32
N GLN A 167 11.66 -11.09 -10.38
CA GLN A 167 12.07 -9.72 -10.03
C GLN A 167 13.57 -9.59 -10.32
N THR A 168 13.88 -9.16 -11.53
CA THR A 168 14.96 -8.19 -11.73
C THR A 168 14.54 -6.89 -11.04
N ALA A 169 14.61 -6.87 -9.71
CA ALA A 169 14.75 -5.64 -8.95
C ALA A 169 16.23 -5.65 -8.54
N ILE A 170 17.11 -4.87 -9.17
CA ILE A 170 17.09 -3.41 -9.23
C ILE A 170 17.84 -3.03 -10.53
N PHE A 171 17.20 -2.28 -11.45
CA PHE A 171 17.80 -1.22 -12.31
C PHE A 171 16.93 -0.77 -13.50
N GLU A 172 15.69 -1.24 -13.65
CA GLU A 172 14.84 -0.87 -14.79
C GLU A 172 13.44 -0.40 -14.38
N GLU A 173 13.39 0.60 -13.49
CA GLU A 173 12.29 1.56 -13.42
C GLU A 173 12.89 2.98 -13.43
N MET A 174 13.46 3.34 -14.59
CA MET A 174 13.37 4.71 -15.08
C MET A 174 12.27 4.74 -16.14
N ILE A 175 11.04 4.98 -15.73
CA ILE A 175 10.08 5.72 -16.55
C ILE A 175 9.61 6.89 -15.68
N GLU A 176 9.55 8.05 -16.31
CA GLU A 176 9.55 9.37 -15.71
C GLU A 176 8.34 9.64 -14.81
N ASP A 177 8.58 9.88 -13.52
CA ASP A 177 7.66 10.68 -12.71
C ASP A 177 8.23 12.10 -12.58
N GLN A 178 7.65 13.00 -13.38
CA GLN A 178 7.65 14.42 -13.09
C GLN A 178 6.63 14.66 -11.98
N GLU A 179 7.07 14.65 -10.72
CA GLU A 179 6.59 15.58 -9.69
C GLU A 179 7.33 15.36 -8.36
N GLY A 180 7.97 16.42 -7.87
CA GLY A 180 8.85 16.43 -6.70
C GLY A 180 8.12 16.28 -5.37
N GLY A 181 7.69 15.06 -5.05
CA GLY A 181 7.37 14.62 -3.69
C GLY A 181 8.48 13.73 -3.13
N LEU A 182 9.09 14.12 -2.02
CA LEU A 182 9.93 13.24 -1.20
C LEU A 182 9.04 12.16 -0.56
N MET A 183 8.81 11.05 -1.27
CA MET A 183 8.46 9.80 -0.62
C MET A 183 9.74 9.09 -0.18
N ASP A 184 9.84 8.78 1.11
CA ASP A 184 10.84 7.89 1.69
C ASP A 184 10.56 6.47 1.18
N ASP A 185 11.00 6.17 -0.05
CA ASP A 185 10.94 4.83 -0.65
C ASP A 185 12.00 3.90 -0.07
N ARG A 186 12.04 3.82 1.26
CA ARG A 186 12.62 2.69 2.00
C ARG A 186 11.65 1.52 1.98
N LEU A 187 11.26 1.07 0.78
CA LEU A 187 10.73 -0.28 0.61
C LEU A 187 11.88 -1.25 0.93
N PRO A 188 11.73 -2.15 1.90
CA PRO A 188 12.71 -3.19 2.13
C PRO A 188 12.84 -3.99 0.84
N THR A 189 14.05 -4.15 0.29
CA THR A 189 14.35 -5.11 -0.78
C THR A 189 14.17 -6.58 -0.34
N THR A 190 13.43 -6.83 0.75
CA THR A 190 13.24 -8.13 1.37
C THR A 190 11.82 -8.62 1.19
N SER A 191 11.43 -8.85 -0.06
CA SER A 191 10.59 -9.99 -0.39
C SER A 191 11.23 -10.83 -1.50
N ARG A 192 12.57 -10.94 -1.47
CA ARG A 192 13.28 -11.99 -2.22
C ARG A 192 12.81 -13.35 -1.68
N GLY A 193 11.97 -14.02 -2.46
CA GLY A 193 11.24 -15.23 -2.10
C GLY A 193 12.12 -16.40 -1.65
N LEU A 194 11.47 -17.40 -1.05
CA LEU A 194 12.06 -18.61 -0.44
C LEU A 194 13.43 -18.99 -1.04
N TRP A 195 14.50 -18.71 -0.29
CA TRP A 195 15.85 -19.13 -0.63
C TRP A 195 15.94 -20.66 -0.70
N ALA A 196 15.84 -21.19 -1.92
CA ALA A 196 15.96 -22.61 -2.18
C ALA A 196 17.43 -23.05 -2.18
N ALA A 197 17.68 -24.26 -1.69
CA ALA A 197 19.02 -24.87 -1.64
C ALA A 197 19.69 -24.92 -3.02
N SER A 198 20.98 -24.55 -3.10
CA SER A 198 21.76 -24.62 -4.34
C SER A 198 21.87 -26.05 -4.89
N GLU A 199 22.18 -26.19 -6.18
CA GLU A 199 22.42 -27.50 -6.80
C GLU A 199 23.60 -28.24 -6.14
N THR A 200 24.62 -27.50 -5.69
CA THR A 200 25.74 -28.02 -4.90
C THR A 200 25.27 -28.60 -3.56
N GLU A 201 24.43 -27.86 -2.81
CA GLU A 201 23.86 -28.34 -1.54
C GLU A 201 22.96 -29.57 -1.75
N LYS A 202 22.13 -29.58 -2.81
CA LYS A 202 21.29 -30.73 -3.16
C LYS A 202 22.14 -31.97 -3.49
N SER A 203 23.21 -31.80 -4.28
CA SER A 203 24.13 -32.87 -4.62
C SER A 203 24.82 -33.44 -3.36
N LEU A 204 25.26 -32.57 -2.44
CA LEU A 204 25.85 -33.01 -1.18
C LEU A 204 24.84 -33.73 -0.28
N LYS A 205 23.59 -33.24 -0.18
CA LYS A 205 22.52 -33.95 0.54
C LYS A 205 22.27 -35.34 -0.04
N ALA A 206 22.28 -35.48 -1.36
CA ALA A 206 22.12 -36.76 -2.04
C ALA A 206 23.31 -37.71 -1.78
N ILE A 207 24.55 -37.21 -1.79
CA ILE A 207 25.74 -37.99 -1.42
C ILE A 207 25.66 -38.46 0.04
N LEU A 208 25.24 -37.60 0.98
CA LEU A 208 25.06 -37.97 2.38
C LEU A 208 23.95 -39.02 2.56
N ALA A 209 22.83 -38.88 1.83
CA ALA A 209 21.75 -39.84 1.84
C ALA A 209 22.17 -41.20 1.28
N PHE A 210 23.04 -41.22 0.26
CA PHE A 210 23.64 -42.43 -0.28
C PHE A 210 24.60 -43.08 0.72
N ALA A 211 25.46 -42.30 1.37
CA ALA A 211 26.38 -42.80 2.41
C ALA A 211 25.62 -43.47 3.56
N LYS A 212 24.50 -42.89 3.99
CA LYS A 212 23.60 -43.49 5.00
C LYS A 212 22.97 -44.79 4.51
N LEU A 213 22.51 -44.83 3.26
CA LEU A 213 21.91 -46.03 2.66
C LEU A 213 22.90 -47.21 2.61
N LYS A 214 24.15 -46.94 2.23
CA LYS A 214 25.22 -47.95 2.15
C LYS A 214 25.91 -48.24 3.49
N ARG A 215 25.46 -47.61 4.59
CA ARG A 215 26.01 -47.76 5.96
C ARG A 215 27.54 -47.61 6.00
N LEU A 216 28.04 -46.52 5.42
CA LEU A 216 29.46 -46.16 5.46
C LEU A 216 29.90 -45.73 6.88
N ASP A 217 31.21 -45.60 7.09
CA ASP A 217 31.84 -45.34 8.39
C ASP A 217 31.20 -44.15 9.13
N ASN A 218 30.92 -44.31 10.44
CA ASN A 218 30.22 -43.30 11.25
C ASN A 218 30.93 -41.94 11.27
N ASP A 219 32.26 -41.94 11.30
CA ASP A 219 33.07 -40.71 11.27
C ASP A 219 32.82 -39.88 10.00
N LEU A 220 32.63 -40.53 8.84
CA LEU A 220 32.32 -39.85 7.57
C LEU A 220 30.90 -39.29 7.56
N LEU A 221 29.95 -39.98 8.21
CA LEU A 221 28.57 -39.51 8.33
C LEU A 221 28.48 -38.30 9.27
N GLU A 222 29.19 -38.31 10.40
CA GLU A 222 29.26 -37.19 11.34
C GLU A 222 29.95 -35.96 10.71
N GLU A 223 31.03 -36.18 9.95
CA GLU A 223 31.70 -35.11 9.20
C GLU A 223 30.76 -34.52 8.13
N GLY A 224 30.01 -35.38 7.43
CA GLY A 224 29.01 -34.96 6.47
C GLY A 224 27.88 -34.15 7.09
N THR A 225 27.32 -34.56 8.23
CA THR A 225 26.29 -33.78 8.94
C THR A 225 26.84 -32.44 9.43
N THR A 226 28.06 -32.42 9.97
CA THR A 226 28.73 -31.18 10.42
C THR A 226 28.96 -30.22 9.25
N PHE A 227 29.29 -30.74 8.06
CA PHE A 227 29.43 -29.91 6.85
C PHE A 227 28.08 -29.34 6.37
N MET A 228 26.99 -30.08 6.51
CA MET A 228 25.65 -29.57 6.20
C MET A 228 25.24 -28.45 7.16
N GLU A 229 25.56 -28.58 8.46
CA GLU A 229 25.38 -27.51 9.44
C GLU A 229 26.24 -26.28 9.10
N LEU A 230 27.47 -26.48 8.64
CA LEU A 230 28.35 -25.40 8.19
C LEU A 230 27.77 -24.63 7.00
N LEU A 231 27.20 -25.33 6.01
CA LEU A 231 26.50 -24.70 4.88
C LEU A 231 25.29 -23.88 5.33
N GLU A 232 24.53 -24.37 6.31
CA GLU A 232 23.40 -23.64 6.87
C GLU A 232 23.86 -22.38 7.64
N CYS A 233 24.98 -22.48 8.36
CA CYS A 233 25.63 -21.32 8.98
C CYS A 233 26.12 -20.30 7.95
N TRP A 234 26.63 -20.71 6.78
CA TRP A 234 27.01 -19.79 5.70
C TRP A 234 25.82 -19.01 5.13
N LYS A 235 24.62 -19.61 5.07
CA LYS A 235 23.38 -18.90 4.69
C LYS A 235 22.97 -17.87 5.73
N LYS A 236 23.05 -18.23 7.02
CA LYS A 236 22.79 -17.29 8.12
C LYS A 236 23.79 -16.14 8.11
N GLU A 237 25.06 -16.44 7.87
CA GLU A 237 26.11 -15.44 7.73
C GLU A 237 25.84 -14.51 6.56
N TYR A 238 25.51 -15.05 5.37
CA TYR A 238 25.17 -14.23 4.21
C TYR A 238 24.09 -13.18 4.56
N LYS A 239 23.01 -13.62 5.22
CA LYS A 239 21.91 -12.73 5.60
C LYS A 239 22.36 -11.60 6.52
N VAL A 240 23.04 -11.95 7.63
CA VAL A 240 23.46 -10.96 8.63
C VAL A 240 24.57 -10.05 8.09
N LEU A 241 25.46 -10.60 7.26
CA LEU A 241 26.54 -9.84 6.63
C LEU A 241 26.02 -8.86 5.57
N HIS A 242 24.98 -9.24 4.82
CA HIS A 242 24.29 -8.35 3.88
C HIS A 242 23.51 -7.26 4.62
N GLU A 243 22.83 -7.60 5.72
CA GLU A 243 22.17 -6.62 6.59
C GLU A 243 23.17 -5.61 7.15
N TYR A 244 24.34 -6.09 7.62
CA TYR A 244 25.40 -5.21 8.08
C TYR A 244 25.93 -4.27 6.99
N TRP A 245 26.16 -4.79 5.77
CA TRP A 245 26.53 -3.97 4.61
C TRP A 245 25.48 -2.89 4.30
N MET A 246 24.18 -3.24 4.33
CA MET A 246 23.09 -2.27 4.11
C MET A 246 23.10 -1.16 5.15
N VAL A 247 23.30 -1.50 6.41
CA VAL A 247 23.34 -0.52 7.50
C VAL A 247 24.55 0.41 7.37
N LEU A 248 25.72 -0.10 6.99
CA LEU A 248 26.91 0.73 6.69
C LEU A 248 26.65 1.69 5.52
N ARG A 249 25.95 1.24 4.47
CA ARG A 249 25.55 2.08 3.34
C ARG A 249 24.55 3.17 3.77
N ASN A 250 23.58 2.82 4.60
CA ASN A 250 22.60 3.77 5.13
C ASN A 250 23.26 4.82 6.03
N HIS A 251 24.28 4.44 6.80
CA HIS A 251 25.07 5.36 7.62
C HIS A 251 25.73 6.45 6.76
N VAL A 252 26.35 6.07 5.63
CA VAL A 252 26.92 7.03 4.67
C VAL A 252 25.85 7.92 4.04
N SER A 253 24.68 7.34 3.75
CA SER A 253 23.54 8.09 3.21
C SER A 253 23.05 9.15 4.21
N ALA A 254 22.98 8.80 5.50
CA ALA A 254 22.62 9.73 6.57
C ALA A 254 23.61 10.89 6.73
N ILE A 255 24.90 10.66 6.46
CA ILE A 255 25.90 11.72 6.45
C ILE A 255 25.68 12.68 5.28
N ASP A 256 25.35 12.18 4.07
CA ASP A 256 24.98 13.01 2.92
C ASP A 256 23.69 13.80 3.22
N GLU A 257 22.67 13.16 3.81
CA GLU A 257 21.41 13.79 4.25
C GLU A 257 21.67 14.96 5.21
N LEU A 258 22.57 14.80 6.20
CA LEU A 258 22.97 15.89 7.09
C LEU A 258 23.73 17.01 6.37
N GLY A 259 24.55 16.67 5.36
CA GLY A 259 25.19 17.65 4.49
C GLY A 259 24.14 18.49 3.76
N MET A 260 23.23 17.81 3.07
CA MET A 260 22.12 18.39 2.31
C MET A 260 21.20 19.25 3.17
N ALA A 261 20.90 18.84 4.40
CA ALA A 261 20.04 19.59 5.32
C ALA A 261 20.59 20.97 5.68
N THR A 262 21.90 21.19 5.52
CA THR A 262 22.55 22.49 5.76
C THR A 262 22.82 23.30 4.50
N GLU A 263 22.58 22.73 3.32
CA GLU A 263 22.72 23.44 2.06
C GLU A 263 21.58 24.47 1.90
N ARG A 264 21.89 25.57 1.21
CA ARG A 264 20.94 26.66 0.98
C ARG A 264 20.65 26.78 -0.50
N LEU A 265 19.47 27.31 -0.81
CA LEU A 265 19.10 27.70 -2.16
C LEU A 265 20.18 28.63 -2.74
N ARG A 266 20.74 28.25 -3.88
CA ARG A 266 21.73 29.05 -4.61
C ARG A 266 21.31 29.19 -6.06
N VAL A 267 21.63 30.35 -6.65
CA VAL A 267 21.46 30.56 -8.08
C VAL A 267 22.57 29.82 -8.81
N ARG A 268 22.19 29.11 -9.86
CA ARG A 268 23.09 28.36 -10.74
C ARG A 268 24.10 29.27 -11.43
N LEU A 269 25.37 28.84 -11.47
CA LEU A 269 26.41 29.52 -12.24
C LEU A 269 26.34 29.13 -13.72
N PRO A 270 26.73 30.02 -14.67
CA PRO A 270 26.63 29.76 -16.11
C PRO A 270 27.38 28.50 -16.59
N ASP A 271 28.49 28.16 -15.94
CA ASP A 271 29.39 27.07 -16.36
C ASP A 271 29.06 25.71 -15.72
N GLU A 272 28.08 25.64 -14.81
CA GLU A 272 27.71 24.38 -14.17
C GLU A 272 26.85 23.53 -15.14
N PRO A 273 26.90 22.19 -15.12
CA PRO A 273 25.93 21.35 -15.84
C PRO A 273 24.56 21.40 -15.16
N LYS A 274 23.44 21.43 -15.90
CA LYS A 274 22.08 21.53 -15.32
C LYS A 274 21.86 20.42 -14.27
N PRO A 275 21.83 20.74 -12.97
CA PRO A 275 21.68 19.73 -11.95
C PRO A 275 20.20 19.43 -11.72
N LYS A 276 19.86 18.17 -11.47
CA LYS A 276 18.54 17.76 -10.95
C LYS A 276 18.42 18.01 -9.43
N LEU A 277 19.12 19.01 -8.89
CA LEU A 277 19.17 19.25 -7.44
C LEU A 277 18.21 20.37 -7.05
N LEU A 278 17.29 20.07 -6.14
CA LEU A 278 16.22 20.96 -5.68
C LEU A 278 16.73 22.28 -5.07
N HIS A 279 17.96 22.32 -4.56
CA HIS A 279 18.54 23.52 -3.94
C HIS A 279 19.24 24.47 -4.93
N ILE A 280 19.24 24.17 -6.23
CA ILE A 280 19.86 25.01 -7.26
C ILE A 280 18.75 25.58 -8.14
N ILE A 281 18.66 26.90 -8.19
CA ILE A 281 17.60 27.63 -8.91
C ILE A 281 18.20 28.30 -10.15
N GLU A 282 17.49 28.23 -11.27
CA GLU A 282 17.87 28.97 -12.47
C GLU A 282 17.67 30.50 -12.27
N PRO A 283 18.52 31.37 -12.85
CA PRO A 283 18.45 32.82 -12.60
C PRO A 283 17.08 33.45 -12.88
N HIS A 284 16.31 32.91 -13.81
CA HIS A 284 14.98 33.40 -14.19
C HIS A 284 13.84 32.84 -13.33
N GLU A 285 14.09 31.79 -12.53
CA GLU A 285 13.09 31.13 -11.69
C GLU A 285 13.06 31.66 -10.25
N VAL A 286 13.93 32.62 -9.92
CA VAL A 286 14.08 33.14 -8.55
C VAL A 286 12.77 33.75 -8.04
N ASP A 287 12.14 34.62 -8.82
CA ASP A 287 10.89 35.28 -8.43
C ASP A 287 9.73 34.26 -8.30
N GLN A 288 9.69 33.27 -9.20
CA GLN A 288 8.69 32.20 -9.17
C GLN A 288 8.85 31.32 -7.93
N ASN A 289 10.08 30.91 -7.59
CA ASN A 289 10.37 30.14 -6.38
C ASN A 289 10.05 30.94 -5.12
N GLN A 290 10.33 32.24 -5.09
CA GLN A 290 9.99 33.10 -3.97
C GLN A 290 8.47 33.17 -3.76
N GLN A 291 7.69 33.37 -4.83
CA GLN A 291 6.23 33.38 -4.74
C GLN A 291 5.68 32.01 -4.29
N LYS A 292 6.22 30.91 -4.81
CA LYS A 292 5.85 29.55 -4.39
C LYS A 292 6.06 29.36 -2.89
N LEU A 293 7.25 29.68 -2.36
CA LEU A 293 7.57 29.53 -0.94
C LEU A 293 6.72 30.43 -0.03
N LEU A 294 6.34 31.63 -0.49
CA LEU A 294 5.42 32.50 0.25
C LEU A 294 4.00 31.90 0.34
N ASN A 295 3.51 31.31 -0.75
CA ASN A 295 2.22 30.61 -0.78
C ASN A 295 2.25 29.35 0.10
N ASP A 296 3.30 28.55 -0.01
CA ASP A 296 3.49 27.35 0.81
C ASP A 296 3.54 27.71 2.31
N GLN A 297 4.24 28.79 2.67
CA GLN A 297 4.26 29.29 4.04
C GLN A 297 2.86 29.69 4.53
N ALA A 298 2.08 30.38 3.71
CA ALA A 298 0.73 30.79 4.07
C ALA A 298 -0.20 29.59 4.29
N LEU A 299 -0.14 28.60 3.39
CA LEU A 299 -0.90 27.36 3.49
C LEU A 299 -0.50 26.55 4.73
N ALA A 300 0.80 26.31 4.92
CA ALA A 300 1.32 25.57 6.06
C ALA A 300 0.96 26.23 7.40
N LYS A 301 1.02 27.57 7.50
CA LYS A 301 0.57 28.31 8.69
C LYS A 301 -0.92 28.08 8.97
N SER A 302 -1.76 28.12 7.94
CA SER A 302 -3.20 27.86 8.08
C SER A 302 -3.48 26.43 8.55
N GLN A 303 -2.81 25.44 7.94
CA GLN A 303 -2.93 24.03 8.30
C GLN A 303 -2.45 23.76 9.72
N LEU A 304 -1.27 24.27 10.11
CA LEU A 304 -0.73 24.13 11.45
C LEU A 304 -1.70 24.69 12.49
N GLN A 305 -2.31 25.85 12.22
CA GLN A 305 -3.27 26.45 13.13
C GLN A 305 -4.53 25.59 13.31
N LYS A 306 -5.05 24.98 12.23
CA LYS A 306 -6.17 24.03 12.31
C LYS A 306 -5.80 22.80 13.13
N LYS A 307 -4.61 22.23 12.91
CA LYS A 307 -4.12 21.07 13.67
C LYS A 307 -3.90 21.39 15.14
N LEU A 308 -3.36 22.55 15.49
CA LEU A 308 -3.25 23.01 16.88
C LEU A 308 -4.63 23.18 17.53
N GLY A 309 -5.63 23.69 16.79
CA GLY A 309 -7.01 23.75 17.27
C GLY A 309 -7.60 22.37 17.56
N GLN A 310 -7.36 21.38 16.70
CA GLN A 310 -7.77 19.99 16.91
C GLN A 310 -7.10 19.38 18.14
N VAL A 311 -5.78 19.53 18.27
CA VAL A 311 -5.03 19.05 19.45
C VAL A 311 -5.52 19.71 20.74
N LEU A 312 -5.81 21.02 20.71
CA LEU A 312 -6.36 21.74 21.86
C LEU A 312 -7.72 21.16 22.28
N TYR A 313 -8.60 20.89 21.32
CA TYR A 313 -9.90 20.27 21.57
C TYR A 313 -9.76 18.87 22.17
N LEU A 314 -8.91 18.00 21.60
CA LEU A 314 -8.66 16.65 22.11
C LEU A 314 -8.10 16.68 23.54
N ASN A 315 -7.14 17.56 23.82
CA ASN A 315 -6.60 17.73 25.17
C ASN A 315 -7.65 18.23 26.18
N ASN A 316 -8.61 19.04 25.74
CA ASN A 316 -9.71 19.50 26.60
C ASN A 316 -10.73 18.38 26.85
N LEU A 317 -10.97 17.51 25.86
CA LEU A 317 -11.78 16.30 26.06
C LEU A 317 -11.14 15.33 27.05
N GLU A 318 -9.83 15.07 26.94
CA GLU A 318 -9.11 14.19 27.88
C GLU A 318 -9.24 14.70 29.33
N LYS A 319 -9.04 16.00 29.57
CA LYS A 319 -9.24 16.62 30.91
C LYS A 319 -10.67 16.53 31.44
N SER A 320 -11.66 16.38 30.54
CA SER A 320 -13.07 16.27 30.92
C SER A 320 -13.48 14.85 31.32
N GLN A 321 -12.78 13.82 30.82
CA GLN A 321 -13.06 12.41 31.16
C GLN A 321 -12.63 12.01 32.58
N ASP A 322 -11.70 12.75 33.22
CA ASP A 322 -11.29 12.51 34.61
C ASP A 322 -12.35 12.87 35.68
N LYS A 323 -13.50 13.44 35.28
CA LYS A 323 -14.61 13.79 36.18
C LYS A 323 -15.84 12.97 35.80
N SER A 324 -16.42 12.30 36.79
CA SER A 324 -17.47 11.27 36.74
C SER A 324 -18.85 11.65 36.14
N ASN A 325 -18.89 12.44 35.06
CA ASN A 325 -20.09 12.76 34.28
C ASN A 325 -19.79 12.56 32.78
N GLU A 326 -19.82 11.31 32.33
CA GLU A 326 -19.36 10.82 31.00
C GLU A 326 -20.11 11.38 29.76
N GLU A 327 -21.08 12.31 29.90
CA GLU A 327 -21.95 12.69 28.77
C GLU A 327 -22.03 14.20 28.46
N LEU A 328 -21.39 15.07 29.25
CA LEU A 328 -21.60 16.52 29.17
C LEU A 328 -20.27 17.26 29.10
N ASN A 329 -20.12 18.12 28.09
CA ASN A 329 -19.02 19.07 28.05
C ASN A 329 -19.21 20.11 29.18
N PRO A 330 -18.32 20.12 30.20
CA PRO A 330 -18.46 20.99 31.37
C PRO A 330 -18.03 22.44 31.10
N GLU A 331 -17.42 22.72 29.95
CA GLU A 331 -16.97 24.07 29.62
C GLU A 331 -18.17 25.00 29.36
N PRO A 332 -18.17 26.24 29.90
CA PRO A 332 -19.17 27.23 29.58
C PRO A 332 -18.88 27.89 28.22
N CYS A 333 -19.92 28.19 27.46
CA CYS A 333 -19.83 28.98 26.24
C CYS A 333 -19.22 30.36 26.56
N PRO A 334 -18.14 30.79 25.87
CA PRO A 334 -17.48 32.08 26.13
C PRO A 334 -18.34 33.32 25.89
N ILE A 335 -19.50 33.19 25.23
CA ILE A 335 -20.39 34.31 24.88
C ILE A 335 -21.52 34.44 25.89
N CYS A 336 -22.26 33.35 26.15
CA CYS A 336 -23.43 33.37 27.03
C CYS A 336 -23.19 32.79 28.42
N ALA A 337 -21.98 32.27 28.69
CA ALA A 337 -21.56 31.62 29.94
C ALA A 337 -22.41 30.41 30.37
N ARG A 338 -23.27 29.87 29.50
CA ARG A 338 -24.03 28.64 29.75
C ARG A 338 -23.17 27.41 29.52
N PRO A 339 -23.32 26.31 30.30
CA PRO A 339 -22.61 25.06 30.03
C PRO A 339 -22.97 24.52 28.64
N LEU A 340 -21.97 24.02 27.91
CA LEU A 340 -22.16 23.51 26.55
C LEU A 340 -22.99 22.23 26.49
N GLY A 341 -22.91 21.37 27.53
CA GLY A 341 -23.78 20.22 27.66
C GLY A 341 -23.53 19.16 26.57
N LYS A 342 -24.58 18.72 25.87
CA LYS A 342 -24.52 17.61 24.90
C LYS A 342 -24.26 18.03 23.46
N GLU A 343 -24.44 19.31 23.13
CA GLU A 343 -24.29 19.81 21.77
C GLU A 343 -23.55 21.15 21.75
N TRP A 344 -22.51 21.24 20.94
CA TRP A 344 -21.75 22.49 20.79
C TRP A 344 -21.06 22.58 19.45
N ALA A 345 -20.64 23.79 19.11
CA ALA A 345 -19.88 24.08 17.92
C ALA A 345 -18.42 24.37 18.29
N VAL A 346 -17.49 23.90 17.45
CA VAL A 346 -16.05 24.09 17.58
C VAL A 346 -15.54 24.82 16.34
N LEU A 347 -14.84 25.94 16.56
CA LEU A 347 -14.18 26.68 15.48
C LEU A 347 -12.81 26.07 15.15
N THR A 348 -12.23 26.41 14.00
CA THR A 348 -10.90 25.93 13.56
C THR A 348 -9.76 26.25 14.54
N CYS A 349 -9.98 27.19 15.45
CA CYS A 349 -9.08 27.55 16.55
C CYS A 349 -9.18 26.64 17.78
N GLY A 350 -10.05 25.64 17.77
CA GLY A 350 -10.32 24.74 18.90
C GLY A 350 -11.25 25.28 19.98
N HIS A 351 -11.69 26.53 19.90
CA HIS A 351 -12.63 27.11 20.88
C HIS A 351 -14.06 26.64 20.66
N CYS A 352 -14.71 26.26 21.76
CA CYS A 352 -16.07 25.73 21.79
C CYS A 352 -17.09 26.82 22.14
N PHE A 353 -18.27 26.76 21.53
CA PHE A 353 -19.39 27.70 21.70
C PHE A 353 -20.72 26.95 21.64
N CYS A 354 -21.78 27.48 22.26
CA CYS A 354 -23.11 26.89 22.09
C CYS A 354 -23.67 27.18 20.70
N ASN A 355 -24.54 26.30 20.21
CA ASN A 355 -25.12 26.39 18.87
C ASN A 355 -25.91 27.70 18.67
N GLU A 356 -26.61 28.18 19.70
CA GLU A 356 -27.33 29.47 19.67
C GLU A 356 -26.38 30.64 19.40
N CYS A 357 -25.27 30.73 20.13
CA CYS A 357 -24.33 31.83 19.97
C CYS A 357 -23.61 31.78 18.63
N ILE A 358 -23.27 30.60 18.12
CA ILE A 358 -22.70 30.47 16.77
C ILE A 358 -23.71 30.87 15.70
N SER A 359 -24.98 30.47 15.80
CA SER A 359 -26.02 30.89 14.84
C SER A 359 -26.12 32.42 14.77
N ILE A 360 -26.16 33.09 15.93
CA ILE A 360 -26.20 34.56 16.01
C ILE A 360 -24.95 35.17 15.38
N MET A 361 -23.75 34.62 15.65
CA MET A 361 -22.51 35.10 15.03
C MET A 361 -22.53 34.95 13.51
N VAL A 362 -23.00 33.80 13.01
CA VAL A 362 -23.11 33.53 11.58
C VAL A 362 -24.10 34.52 10.93
N GLU A 363 -25.28 34.73 11.52
CA GLU A 363 -26.29 35.65 11.01
C GLU A 363 -25.79 37.11 10.99
N GLN A 364 -25.18 37.59 12.08
CA GLN A 364 -24.69 38.96 12.19
C GLN A 364 -23.54 39.27 11.23
N TYR A 365 -22.63 38.31 11.02
CA TYR A 365 -21.49 38.48 10.10
C TYR A 365 -21.86 38.18 8.64
N SER A 366 -23.05 37.63 8.37
CA SER A 366 -23.56 37.37 7.01
C SER A 366 -24.07 38.62 6.29
N VAL A 367 -24.11 39.78 6.95
CA VAL A 367 -24.55 41.05 6.34
C VAL A 367 -23.35 41.80 5.73
N GLY A 368 -23.34 41.98 4.39
CA GLY A 368 -22.30 42.74 3.66
C GLY A 368 -21.35 41.88 2.82
N SER A 369 -20.11 42.34 2.56
CA SER A 369 -19.12 41.66 1.70
C SER A 369 -18.35 40.49 2.35
N ARG A 370 -18.66 40.12 3.61
CA ARG A 370 -17.99 39.03 4.37
C ARG A 370 -18.90 37.80 4.55
N ARG A 371 -19.59 37.39 3.49
CA ARG A 371 -20.76 36.47 3.52
C ARG A 371 -20.50 35.02 3.98
N ARG A 372 -19.28 34.63 4.36
CA ARG A 372 -18.92 33.21 4.53
C ARG A 372 -17.95 32.89 5.67
N ALA A 373 -17.62 33.85 6.54
CA ALA A 373 -16.69 33.60 7.63
C ALA A 373 -16.99 34.43 8.89
N ILE A 374 -16.76 33.83 10.05
CA ILE A 374 -16.92 34.45 11.37
C ILE A 374 -15.56 34.63 12.05
N ARG A 375 -15.48 35.57 13.00
CA ARG A 375 -14.30 35.74 13.86
C ARG A 375 -14.57 35.13 15.23
N CYS A 376 -13.69 34.26 15.70
CA CYS A 376 -13.77 33.67 17.04
C CYS A 376 -13.82 34.76 18.13
N ALA A 377 -14.76 34.67 19.06
CA ALA A 377 -14.90 35.66 20.14
C ALA A 377 -13.74 35.63 21.15
N VAL A 378 -13.00 34.52 21.23
CA VAL A 378 -11.87 34.36 22.17
C VAL A 378 -10.56 34.83 21.54
N CYS A 379 -10.19 34.27 20.38
CA CYS A 379 -8.88 34.53 19.76
C CYS A 379 -8.93 35.39 18.48
N ARG A 380 -10.13 35.80 18.04
CA ARG A 380 -10.36 36.60 16.81
C ARG A 380 -9.94 35.93 15.49
N GLN A 381 -9.52 34.67 15.52
CA GLN A 381 -9.23 33.88 14.32
C GLN A 381 -10.48 33.78 13.44
N ILE A 382 -10.27 33.89 12.12
CA ILE A 382 -11.33 33.77 11.14
C ILE A 382 -11.56 32.28 10.84
N THR A 383 -12.82 31.85 10.88
CA THR A 383 -13.27 30.50 10.52
C THR A 383 -14.34 30.61 9.45
N SER A 384 -14.17 29.87 8.35
CA SER A 384 -15.20 29.77 7.31
C SER A 384 -16.43 29.04 7.85
N HIS A 385 -17.64 29.41 7.41
CA HIS A 385 -18.87 28.74 7.87
C HIS A 385 -18.85 27.22 7.57
N ALA A 386 -18.21 26.82 6.46
CA ALA A 386 -18.08 25.42 6.08
C ALA A 386 -17.10 24.62 6.95
N GLU A 387 -16.26 25.32 7.74
CA GLU A 387 -15.23 24.72 8.58
C GLU A 387 -15.61 24.73 10.07
N ILE A 388 -16.85 25.09 10.40
CA ILE A 388 -17.38 25.00 11.76
C ILE A 388 -17.79 23.56 12.00
N SER A 389 -17.21 22.93 13.01
CA SER A 389 -17.56 21.57 13.42
C SER A 389 -18.67 21.62 14.46
N TYR A 390 -19.70 20.79 14.33
CA TYR A 390 -20.76 20.65 15.32
C TYR A 390 -20.65 19.26 15.96
N VAL A 391 -20.58 19.24 17.29
CA VAL A 391 -20.41 18.04 18.10
C VAL A 391 -21.72 17.74 18.81
N PHE A 392 -22.15 16.47 18.76
CA PHE A 392 -23.34 15.95 19.41
C PHE A 392 -22.93 14.70 20.20
N THR A 393 -23.08 14.71 21.53
CA THR A 393 -22.70 13.57 22.40
C THR A 393 -23.81 12.54 22.54
N THR A 394 -25.04 12.90 22.19
CA THR A 394 -26.10 11.91 21.98
C THR A 394 -25.78 11.15 20.70
N GLN A 395 -25.72 9.82 20.78
CA GLN A 395 -25.90 8.98 19.61
C GLN A 395 -27.12 9.50 18.88
N ALA A 396 -26.90 10.16 17.74
CA ALA A 396 -27.96 10.55 16.85
C ALA A 396 -28.50 9.26 16.20
N SER A 397 -29.27 8.49 16.97
CA SER A 397 -30.41 7.77 16.43
C SER A 397 -31.34 8.83 15.88
N GLY A 398 -31.03 9.27 14.65
CA GLY A 398 -31.79 10.27 13.94
C GLY A 398 -33.24 9.85 13.87
N GLN A 399 -34.14 10.82 13.98
CA GLN A 399 -35.58 10.69 13.79
C GLN A 399 -35.99 10.29 12.35
N ASP A 400 -35.11 9.59 11.62
CA ASP A 400 -35.32 8.96 10.32
C ASP A 400 -35.09 7.42 10.37
N GLN A 401 -34.78 6.86 11.55
CA GLN A 401 -34.51 5.42 11.79
C GLN A 401 -35.73 4.59 12.25
N ASP A 402 -36.95 5.13 12.28
CA ASP A 402 -38.12 4.46 12.89
C ASP A 402 -38.67 3.24 12.13
N ILE A 403 -38.12 2.88 10.97
CA ILE A 403 -38.54 1.68 10.24
C ILE A 403 -37.52 0.56 10.50
N PRO A 404 -37.84 -0.41 11.38
CA PRO A 404 -36.95 -1.52 11.66
C PRO A 404 -36.80 -2.41 10.41
N VAL A 405 -35.56 -2.74 10.08
CA VAL A 405 -35.20 -3.73 9.07
C VAL A 405 -34.83 -5.01 9.81
N GLN A 406 -35.49 -6.12 9.47
CA GLN A 406 -35.20 -7.44 10.03
C GLN A 406 -33.97 -8.02 9.34
N GLY A 407 -33.12 -8.71 10.11
CA GLY A 407 -31.88 -9.33 9.62
C GLY A 407 -30.62 -8.51 9.88
N SER A 408 -29.45 -9.17 9.80
CA SER A 408 -28.14 -8.53 9.88
C SER A 408 -27.61 -8.31 8.45
N HIS A 409 -27.74 -7.09 7.95
CA HIS A 409 -27.34 -6.70 6.60
C HIS A 409 -26.29 -5.57 6.65
N SER A 410 -25.60 -5.35 5.53
CA SER A 410 -24.68 -4.21 5.42
C SER A 410 -25.44 -2.88 5.43
N THR A 411 -24.78 -1.80 5.87
CA THR A 411 -25.38 -0.47 6.01
C THR A 411 -26.10 0.03 4.75
N LYS A 412 -25.55 -0.28 3.57
CA LYS A 412 -26.13 0.12 2.28
C LYS A 412 -27.40 -0.66 1.96
N VAL A 413 -27.38 -1.98 2.15
CA VAL A 413 -28.54 -2.86 1.92
C VAL A 413 -29.66 -2.50 2.88
N GLU A 414 -29.33 -2.25 4.15
CA GLU A 414 -30.29 -1.80 5.16
C GLU A 414 -30.95 -0.47 4.78
N ALA A 415 -30.17 0.50 4.28
CA ALA A 415 -30.70 1.78 3.79
C ALA A 415 -31.62 1.62 2.57
N VAL A 416 -31.29 0.72 1.63
CA VAL A 416 -32.13 0.39 0.47
C VAL A 416 -33.47 -0.18 0.92
N VAL A 417 -33.45 -1.21 1.77
CA VAL A 417 -34.67 -1.85 2.30
C VAL A 417 -35.51 -0.84 3.10
N ARG A 418 -34.88 -0.02 3.94
CA ARG A 418 -35.56 1.03 4.71
C ARG A 418 -36.26 2.03 3.79
N THR A 419 -35.61 2.45 2.71
CA THR A 419 -36.18 3.37 1.72
C THR A 419 -37.37 2.73 1.00
N LEU A 420 -37.27 1.44 0.63
CA LEU A 420 -38.37 0.71 0.00
C LEU A 420 -39.57 0.58 0.94
N LYS A 421 -39.35 0.27 2.23
CA LYS A 421 -40.42 0.26 3.24
C LYS A 421 -41.05 1.64 3.41
N LYS A 422 -40.25 2.71 3.45
CA LYS A 422 -40.75 4.09 3.54
C LYS A 422 -41.65 4.44 2.35
N ILE A 423 -41.25 4.03 1.14
CA ILE A 423 -42.06 4.22 -0.07
C ILE A 423 -43.39 3.46 0.04
N GLN A 424 -43.37 2.18 0.42
CA GLN A 424 -44.60 1.39 0.59
C GLN A 424 -45.52 1.92 1.70
N LEU A 425 -44.96 2.49 2.77
CA LEU A 425 -45.74 3.10 3.85
C LEU A 425 -46.46 4.39 3.38
N ILE A 426 -45.82 5.17 2.52
CA ILE A 426 -46.38 6.42 1.99
C ILE A 426 -47.37 6.14 0.85
N ASP A 427 -47.01 5.22 -0.04
CA ASP A 427 -47.82 4.78 -1.18
C ASP A 427 -47.71 3.25 -1.33
N PRO A 428 -48.67 2.48 -0.78
CA PRO A 428 -48.68 1.03 -0.89
C PRO A 428 -48.73 0.50 -2.33
N GLY A 429 -49.15 1.32 -3.30
CA GLY A 429 -49.19 0.97 -4.72
C GLY A 429 -47.97 1.42 -5.51
N ALA A 430 -46.98 2.07 -4.88
CA ALA A 430 -45.79 2.54 -5.56
C ALA A 430 -44.91 1.36 -6.00
N LYS A 431 -44.56 1.36 -7.30
CA LYS A 431 -43.67 0.37 -7.89
C LYS A 431 -42.25 0.94 -8.02
N CYS A 432 -41.27 0.14 -7.62
CA CYS A 432 -39.87 0.51 -7.48
C CYS A 432 -38.99 -0.37 -8.36
N LEU A 433 -38.07 0.25 -9.10
CA LEU A 433 -36.97 -0.43 -9.78
C LEU A 433 -35.69 -0.29 -8.97
N VAL A 434 -35.03 -1.40 -8.68
CA VAL A 434 -33.72 -1.42 -8.01
C VAL A 434 -32.68 -1.90 -9.00
N PHE A 435 -31.74 -1.02 -9.34
CA PHE A 435 -30.65 -1.30 -10.27
C PHE A 435 -29.34 -1.54 -9.56
N SER A 436 -28.63 -2.56 -10.02
CA SER A 436 -27.21 -2.77 -9.74
C SER A 436 -26.50 -3.35 -10.96
N THR A 437 -25.24 -3.02 -11.13
CA THR A 437 -24.27 -3.62 -12.06
C THR A 437 -23.82 -5.00 -11.58
N TRP A 438 -23.90 -5.26 -10.27
CA TRP A 438 -23.46 -6.51 -9.65
C TRP A 438 -24.66 -7.42 -9.36
N LEU A 439 -24.71 -8.58 -10.02
CA LEU A 439 -25.75 -9.59 -9.77
C LEU A 439 -25.76 -10.06 -8.31
N SER A 440 -24.57 -10.25 -7.72
CA SER A 440 -24.42 -10.65 -6.33
C SER A 440 -25.04 -9.66 -5.35
N VAL A 441 -25.03 -8.36 -5.65
CA VAL A 441 -25.66 -7.34 -4.79
C VAL A 441 -27.18 -7.45 -4.86
N LEU A 442 -27.75 -7.72 -6.03
CA LEU A 442 -29.19 -7.99 -6.17
C LEU A 442 -29.60 -9.25 -5.39
N ASP A 443 -28.77 -10.29 -5.38
CA ASP A 443 -29.02 -11.51 -4.60
C ASP A 443 -28.95 -11.26 -3.08
N ILE A 444 -28.10 -10.33 -2.63
CA ILE A 444 -28.06 -9.92 -1.22
C ILE A 444 -29.31 -9.11 -0.86
N ILE A 445 -29.75 -8.21 -1.74
CA ILE A 445 -30.96 -7.41 -1.54
C ILE A 445 -32.20 -8.30 -1.57
N SER A 446 -32.26 -9.29 -2.47
CA SER A 446 -33.39 -10.22 -2.55
C SER A 446 -33.57 -11.00 -1.24
N LYS A 447 -32.47 -11.46 -0.64
CA LYS A 447 -32.48 -12.07 0.69
C LYS A 447 -32.97 -11.09 1.77
N ALA A 448 -32.49 -9.85 1.75
CA ALA A 448 -32.92 -8.83 2.71
C ALA A 448 -34.42 -8.47 2.56
N LEU A 449 -34.95 -8.43 1.33
CA LEU A 449 -36.38 -8.22 1.09
C LEU A 449 -37.23 -9.40 1.58
N PHE A 450 -36.74 -10.63 1.36
CA PHE A 450 -37.38 -11.84 1.87
C PHE A 450 -37.45 -11.85 3.40
N ASP A 451 -36.34 -11.55 4.09
CA ASP A 451 -36.27 -11.44 5.55
C ASP A 451 -37.21 -10.35 6.10
N ASN A 452 -37.60 -9.38 5.28
CA ASN A 452 -38.47 -8.27 5.63
C ASN A 452 -39.91 -8.42 5.15
N ASN A 453 -40.30 -9.60 4.65
CA ASN A 453 -41.64 -9.90 4.11
C ASN A 453 -42.10 -8.92 3.02
N MET A 454 -41.18 -8.51 2.13
CA MET A 454 -41.49 -7.62 1.01
C MET A 454 -41.56 -8.44 -0.28
N GLU A 455 -42.66 -8.34 -1.02
CA GLU A 455 -42.80 -9.02 -2.29
C GLU A 455 -42.00 -8.31 -3.40
N PHE A 456 -41.21 -9.10 -4.13
CA PHE A 456 -40.36 -8.61 -5.21
C PHE A 456 -40.28 -9.63 -6.34
N SER A 457 -39.92 -9.13 -7.52
CA SER A 457 -39.51 -9.95 -8.65
C SER A 457 -38.06 -9.62 -9.03
N GLN A 458 -37.32 -10.61 -9.52
CA GLN A 458 -35.91 -10.45 -9.88
C GLN A 458 -35.67 -10.99 -11.28
N ILE A 459 -34.97 -10.21 -12.10
CA ILE A 459 -34.62 -10.61 -13.46
C ILE A 459 -33.17 -11.10 -13.51
N ASN A 460 -32.98 -12.41 -13.38
CA ASN A 460 -31.69 -13.10 -13.51
C ASN A 460 -31.64 -13.87 -14.84
N GLY A 461 -31.25 -13.19 -15.92
CA GLY A 461 -31.10 -13.77 -17.25
C GLY A 461 -32.40 -13.87 -18.06
N ILE A 462 -32.33 -14.59 -19.19
CA ILE A 462 -33.36 -14.59 -20.23
C ILE A 462 -34.55 -15.52 -19.88
N HIS A 463 -34.29 -16.59 -19.11
CA HIS A 463 -35.20 -17.73 -19.00
C HIS A 463 -36.51 -17.51 -18.23
N LYS A 464 -36.69 -16.37 -17.56
CA LYS A 464 -37.96 -15.93 -16.93
C LYS A 464 -38.22 -14.42 -17.08
N PHE A 465 -37.55 -13.81 -18.06
CA PHE A 465 -37.55 -12.36 -18.24
C PHE A 465 -38.97 -11.80 -18.43
N GLN A 466 -39.71 -12.38 -19.38
CA GLN A 466 -41.05 -11.91 -19.75
C GLN A 466 -42.07 -12.16 -18.63
N GLU A 467 -41.98 -13.32 -17.98
CA GLU A 467 -42.86 -13.72 -16.87
C GLU A 467 -42.71 -12.74 -15.70
N ASN A 468 -41.49 -12.56 -15.19
CA ASN A 468 -41.19 -11.67 -14.08
C ASN A 468 -41.53 -10.20 -14.37
N LEU A 469 -41.32 -9.75 -15.61
CA LEU A 469 -41.70 -8.41 -16.04
C LEU A 469 -43.22 -8.24 -16.12
N CYS A 470 -43.95 -9.23 -16.63
CA CYS A 470 -45.41 -9.22 -16.66
C CYS A 470 -45.99 -9.22 -15.25
N SER A 471 -45.48 -10.06 -14.35
CA SER A 471 -45.87 -10.09 -12.95
C SER A 471 -45.65 -8.74 -12.28
N PHE A 472 -44.48 -8.11 -12.47
CA PHE A 472 -44.25 -6.76 -11.96
C PHE A 472 -45.17 -5.70 -12.57
N LYS A 473 -45.66 -5.85 -13.80
CA LYS A 473 -46.58 -4.88 -14.42
C LYS A 473 -48.01 -5.03 -13.94
N TYR A 474 -48.53 -6.26 -13.98
CA TYR A 474 -49.95 -6.55 -13.82
C TYR A 474 -50.35 -6.98 -12.42
N GLU A 475 -49.44 -7.54 -11.62
CA GLU A 475 -49.75 -7.93 -10.24
C GLU A 475 -49.54 -6.73 -9.30
N GLU A 476 -50.53 -6.47 -8.45
CA GLU A 476 -50.51 -5.34 -7.52
C GLU A 476 -49.67 -5.61 -6.28
N GLN A 477 -49.41 -6.88 -5.94
CA GLN A 477 -48.64 -7.28 -4.77
C GLN A 477 -47.12 -7.16 -5.00
N ILE A 478 -46.68 -7.24 -6.27
CA ILE A 478 -45.26 -7.15 -6.63
C ILE A 478 -44.90 -5.70 -6.92
N ASN A 479 -44.38 -5.04 -5.89
CA ASN A 479 -44.03 -3.63 -5.93
C ASN A 479 -42.56 -3.37 -6.24
N ILE A 480 -41.70 -4.39 -6.20
CA ILE A 480 -40.25 -4.21 -6.31
C ILE A 480 -39.71 -5.10 -7.44
N LEU A 481 -38.96 -4.51 -8.36
CA LEU A 481 -38.24 -5.25 -9.41
C LEU A 481 -36.73 -5.04 -9.26
N LEU A 482 -36.01 -6.13 -9.01
CA LEU A 482 -34.55 -6.18 -9.01
C LEU A 482 -34.07 -6.44 -10.44
N LEU A 483 -33.37 -5.46 -11.03
CA LEU A 483 -32.98 -5.49 -12.43
C LEU A 483 -31.50 -5.16 -12.61
N PRO A 484 -30.69 -6.04 -13.23
CA PRO A 484 -29.31 -5.71 -13.54
C PRO A 484 -29.24 -4.55 -14.53
N LEU A 485 -28.33 -3.60 -14.32
CA LEU A 485 -28.25 -2.36 -15.10
C LEU A 485 -28.10 -2.64 -16.61
N HIS A 486 -27.26 -3.63 -16.95
CA HIS A 486 -26.96 -4.03 -18.33
C HIS A 486 -28.09 -4.82 -19.01
N THR A 487 -29.04 -5.36 -18.24
CA THR A 487 -30.16 -6.13 -18.80
C THR A 487 -31.15 -5.17 -19.46
N GLY A 488 -31.52 -5.43 -20.73
CA GLY A 488 -32.58 -4.65 -21.41
C GLY A 488 -32.09 -3.45 -22.23
N SER A 489 -30.90 -3.53 -22.83
CA SER A 489 -30.37 -2.55 -23.81
C SER A 489 -31.31 -2.28 -25.00
N ASN A 490 -32.30 -3.14 -25.23
CA ASN A 490 -33.28 -3.08 -26.32
C ASN A 490 -34.60 -2.37 -25.94
N GLY A 491 -34.54 -1.18 -25.35
CA GLY A 491 -35.71 -0.28 -25.29
C GLY A 491 -36.83 -0.68 -24.31
N LEU A 492 -36.50 -1.39 -23.22
CA LEU A 492 -37.43 -1.76 -22.15
C LEU A 492 -38.26 -0.56 -21.65
N ASN A 493 -39.59 -0.71 -21.56
CA ASN A 493 -40.50 0.35 -21.11
C ASN A 493 -41.24 -0.09 -19.84
N ILE A 494 -40.93 0.54 -18.71
CA ILE A 494 -41.50 0.23 -17.39
C ILE A 494 -42.04 1.52 -16.75
N ILE A 495 -43.06 2.09 -17.37
CA ILE A 495 -43.77 3.28 -16.88
C ILE A 495 -44.62 2.99 -15.64
N GLU A 496 -44.83 1.72 -15.29
CA GLU A 496 -45.56 1.32 -14.10
C GLU A 496 -44.78 1.66 -12.81
N ALA A 497 -43.44 1.75 -12.89
CA ALA A 497 -42.60 2.19 -11.78
C ALA A 497 -42.62 3.72 -11.63
N THR A 498 -42.52 4.20 -10.40
CA THR A 498 -42.38 5.63 -10.08
C THR A 498 -41.07 5.93 -9.37
N HIS A 499 -40.45 4.93 -8.74
CA HIS A 499 -39.19 5.07 -8.04
C HIS A 499 -38.09 4.26 -8.72
N VAL A 500 -36.92 4.87 -8.88
CA VAL A 500 -35.69 4.25 -9.37
C VAL A 500 -34.65 4.34 -8.28
N LEU A 501 -34.14 3.20 -7.82
CA LEU A 501 -33.09 3.08 -6.82
C LEU A 501 -31.82 2.61 -7.51
N LEU A 502 -30.76 3.40 -7.42
CA LEU A 502 -29.43 3.08 -7.92
C LEU A 502 -28.56 2.69 -6.72
N VAL A 503 -28.26 1.40 -6.62
CA VAL A 503 -27.58 0.84 -5.43
C VAL A 503 -26.13 1.26 -5.35
N GLU A 504 -25.49 1.61 -6.46
CA GLU A 504 -24.11 2.13 -6.50
C GLU A 504 -23.94 3.21 -7.58
N PRO A 505 -22.90 4.06 -7.49
CA PRO A 505 -22.66 5.08 -8.50
C PRO A 505 -22.35 4.45 -9.86
N ILE A 506 -23.07 4.89 -10.90
CA ILE A 506 -22.90 4.40 -12.27
C ILE A 506 -21.87 5.30 -12.96
N LEU A 507 -20.69 4.76 -13.28
CA LEU A 507 -19.57 5.52 -13.88
C LEU A 507 -19.88 6.18 -15.22
N ASN A 508 -20.81 5.63 -16.00
CA ASN A 508 -21.21 6.20 -17.28
C ASN A 508 -22.58 6.90 -17.14
N PRO A 509 -22.65 8.24 -17.20
CA PRO A 509 -23.91 8.97 -17.12
C PRO A 509 -24.93 8.53 -18.16
N ALA A 510 -24.48 8.08 -19.33
CA ALA A 510 -25.37 7.58 -20.38
C ALA A 510 -26.11 6.30 -19.95
N HIS A 511 -25.46 5.40 -19.21
CA HIS A 511 -26.09 4.19 -18.70
C HIS A 511 -27.10 4.50 -17.60
N GLU A 512 -26.80 5.47 -16.75
CA GLU A 512 -27.73 5.96 -15.72
C GLU A 512 -28.96 6.61 -16.34
N LEU A 513 -28.77 7.56 -17.26
CA LEU A 513 -29.85 8.20 -18.00
C LEU A 513 -30.68 7.19 -18.78
N GLN A 514 -30.06 6.16 -19.36
CA GLN A 514 -30.77 5.08 -20.02
C GLN A 514 -31.63 4.28 -19.03
N ALA A 515 -31.12 3.97 -17.84
CA ALA A 515 -31.87 3.27 -16.80
C ALA A 515 -33.06 4.09 -16.29
N ILE A 516 -32.85 5.39 -16.01
CA ILE A 516 -33.92 6.32 -15.63
C ILE A 516 -34.94 6.46 -16.78
N GLY A 517 -34.47 6.53 -18.02
CA GLY A 517 -35.30 6.64 -19.22
C GLY A 517 -36.17 5.41 -19.53
N ARG A 518 -35.99 4.29 -18.81
CA ARG A 518 -36.93 3.15 -18.84
C ARG A 518 -38.24 3.44 -18.10
N VAL A 519 -38.17 4.36 -17.13
CA VAL A 519 -39.29 4.76 -16.26
C VAL A 519 -39.79 6.15 -16.63
N HIS A 520 -38.87 7.10 -16.72
CA HIS A 520 -39.15 8.47 -17.14
C HIS A 520 -39.21 8.55 -18.66
N ARG A 521 -40.31 8.03 -19.22
CA ARG A 521 -40.55 7.92 -20.67
C ARG A 521 -41.92 8.46 -21.05
N ILE A 522 -42.09 8.76 -22.34
CA ILE A 522 -43.39 9.13 -22.93
C ILE A 522 -44.42 8.04 -22.58
N GLY A 523 -45.47 8.41 -21.84
CA GLY A 523 -46.49 7.51 -21.28
C GLY A 523 -46.53 7.48 -19.75
N GLN A 524 -45.49 7.98 -19.07
CA GLN A 524 -45.51 8.15 -17.62
C GLN A 524 -46.41 9.33 -17.21
N THR A 525 -47.37 9.08 -16.31
CA THR A 525 -48.32 10.10 -15.81
C THR A 525 -48.04 10.54 -14.38
N LYS A 526 -47.17 9.81 -13.64
CA LYS A 526 -46.80 10.09 -12.25
C LYS A 526 -45.36 10.67 -12.14
N PRO A 527 -45.05 11.45 -11.09
CA PRO A 527 -43.69 11.93 -10.87
C PRO A 527 -42.71 10.77 -10.67
N THR A 528 -41.54 10.87 -11.30
CA THR A 528 -40.46 9.86 -11.18
C THR A 528 -39.43 10.33 -10.16
N PHE A 529 -39.11 9.50 -9.17
CA PHE A 529 -38.11 9.79 -8.14
C PHE A 529 -36.89 8.89 -8.34
N VAL A 530 -35.69 9.48 -8.26
CA VAL A 530 -34.42 8.76 -8.40
C VAL A 530 -33.66 8.84 -7.07
N HIS A 531 -33.41 7.69 -6.46
CA HIS A 531 -32.67 7.52 -5.22
C HIS A 531 -31.27 6.99 -5.54
N ARG A 532 -30.23 7.67 -5.08
CA ARG A 532 -28.82 7.27 -5.26
C ARG A 532 -28.22 6.91 -3.91
N PHE A 533 -27.76 5.67 -3.76
CA PHE A 533 -27.14 5.20 -2.53
C PHE A 533 -25.63 5.34 -2.60
N LEU A 534 -25.08 6.13 -1.69
CA LEU A 534 -23.64 6.41 -1.58
C LEU A 534 -23.22 6.24 -0.12
N ILE A 535 -22.08 5.59 0.10
CA ILE A 535 -21.48 5.51 1.44
C ILE A 535 -20.57 6.74 1.64
N LYS A 536 -20.82 7.49 2.72
CA LYS A 536 -20.02 8.67 3.10
C LYS A 536 -18.57 8.30 3.40
N SER A 537 -17.65 9.20 3.08
CA SER A 537 -16.21 9.02 3.33
C SER A 537 -15.64 7.77 2.65
N THR A 538 -16.21 7.35 1.52
CA THR A 538 -15.69 6.24 0.71
C THR A 538 -15.45 6.66 -0.73
N ILE A 539 -14.82 5.77 -1.49
CA ILE A 539 -14.60 5.93 -2.93
C ILE A 539 -15.89 6.26 -3.69
N GLU A 540 -17.07 5.80 -3.23
CA GLU A 540 -18.34 6.06 -3.90
C GLU A 540 -18.74 7.54 -3.89
N GLU A 541 -18.53 8.24 -2.76
CA GLU A 541 -18.83 9.67 -2.64
C GLU A 541 -17.91 10.49 -3.54
N ARG A 542 -16.63 10.10 -3.61
CA ARG A 542 -15.61 10.76 -4.45
C ARG A 542 -15.87 10.52 -5.93
N MET A 543 -16.19 9.29 -6.32
CA MET A 543 -16.60 8.95 -7.67
C MET A 543 -17.81 9.81 -8.09
N GLN A 544 -18.82 9.93 -7.24
CA GLN A 544 -19.98 10.78 -7.55
C GLN A 544 -19.62 12.26 -7.68
N ALA A 545 -18.74 12.79 -6.82
CA ALA A 545 -18.28 14.18 -6.89
C ALA A 545 -17.50 14.46 -8.18
N MET A 546 -16.59 13.55 -8.54
CA MET A 546 -15.80 13.59 -9.78
C MET A 546 -16.70 13.60 -11.02
N MET A 547 -17.72 12.72 -11.06
CA MET A 547 -18.69 12.68 -12.16
C MET A 547 -19.49 13.98 -12.30
N LYS A 548 -19.92 14.58 -11.18
CA LYS A 548 -20.62 15.88 -11.21
C LYS A 548 -19.73 17.01 -11.72
N THR A 549 -18.42 16.95 -11.49
CA THR A 549 -17.45 17.93 -12.00
C THR A 549 -17.21 17.75 -13.50
N ALA A 550 -17.13 16.50 -13.97
CA ALA A 550 -17.01 16.19 -15.39
C ALA A 550 -18.25 16.66 -16.20
N GLU A 551 -19.47 16.45 -15.69
CA GLU A 551 -20.71 16.90 -16.34
C GLU A 551 -20.80 18.43 -16.47
N LYS A 552 -20.35 19.18 -15.45
CA LYS A 552 -20.31 20.66 -15.50
C LYS A 552 -19.32 21.20 -16.53
N SER A 553 -18.25 20.47 -16.79
CA SER A 553 -17.21 20.88 -17.74
C SER A 553 -17.67 20.68 -19.19
N HIS A 554 -18.48 19.64 -19.47
CA HIS A 554 -19.01 19.37 -20.81
C HIS A 554 -20.10 20.32 -21.31
N THR A 555 -20.77 21.08 -20.43
CA THR A 555 -21.76 22.09 -20.87
C THR A 555 -21.12 23.34 -21.47
N THR A 556 -19.79 23.49 -21.40
CA THR A 556 -19.08 24.70 -21.87
C THR A 556 -18.36 24.51 -23.21
N THR A 557 -18.27 23.28 -23.74
CA THR A 557 -17.47 23.01 -24.96
C THR A 557 -18.13 21.98 -25.86
N MET A 558 -19.03 22.42 -26.74
CA MET A 558 -19.48 21.60 -27.87
C MET A 558 -18.43 21.66 -28.98
N LYS A 559 -17.53 20.67 -29.00
CA LYS A 559 -16.92 20.10 -30.22
C LYS A 559 -16.31 18.72 -29.91
N HIS A 560 -16.67 17.79 -30.79
CA HIS A 560 -16.47 16.33 -30.78
C HIS A 560 -15.24 15.72 -30.09
N SER A 561 -15.51 14.56 -29.46
CA SER A 561 -14.67 13.36 -29.41
C SER A 561 -13.37 13.45 -28.60
N GLU A 562 -13.50 13.38 -27.28
CA GLU A 562 -12.57 12.64 -26.44
C GLU A 562 -13.34 12.25 -25.17
N ALA A 563 -13.31 10.96 -24.81
CA ALA A 563 -13.83 10.50 -23.52
C ALA A 563 -13.19 11.37 -22.43
N ALA A 564 -13.96 11.79 -21.42
CA ALA A 564 -13.44 12.54 -20.28
C ALA A 564 -12.16 11.84 -19.76
N VAL A 565 -11.00 12.41 -20.10
CA VAL A 565 -9.71 11.84 -19.71
C VAL A 565 -9.58 12.15 -18.23
N LEU A 566 -10.00 11.19 -17.41
CA LEU A 566 -9.68 11.15 -15.99
C LEU A 566 -8.16 11.25 -15.88
N THR A 567 -7.66 12.30 -15.24
CA THR A 567 -6.23 12.46 -15.03
C THR A 567 -5.75 11.48 -13.96
N VAL A 568 -4.44 11.21 -13.94
CA VAL A 568 -3.84 10.39 -12.87
C VAL A 568 -4.07 11.03 -11.50
N ALA A 569 -4.12 12.36 -11.42
CA ALA A 569 -4.48 13.09 -10.21
C ALA A 569 -5.94 12.84 -9.77
N ASP A 570 -6.90 12.85 -10.71
CA ASP A 570 -8.31 12.53 -10.41
C ASP A 570 -8.46 11.09 -9.90
N LEU A 571 -7.66 10.15 -10.42
CA LEU A 571 -7.63 8.77 -9.94
C LEU A 571 -6.94 8.64 -8.59
N ALA A 572 -5.85 9.38 -8.34
CA ALA A 572 -5.17 9.40 -7.04
C ALA A 572 -6.11 9.93 -5.95
N ASP A 573 -6.88 10.98 -6.24
CA ASP A 573 -7.88 11.57 -5.34
C ASP A 573 -8.98 10.57 -4.92
N LEU A 574 -9.26 9.53 -5.71
CA LEU A 574 -10.18 8.46 -5.32
C LEU A 574 -9.65 7.60 -4.15
N PHE A 575 -8.32 7.52 -4.00
CA PHE A 575 -7.65 6.63 -3.05
C PHE A 575 -6.88 7.35 -1.94
N THR A 576 -6.86 8.70 -1.91
CA THR A 576 -6.21 9.46 -0.84
C THR A 576 -6.90 9.24 0.51
N GLU A 577 -6.22 8.77 1.54
CA GLU A 577 -6.82 8.60 2.88
C GLU A 577 -6.99 9.95 3.60
N GLU A 578 -7.90 10.79 3.14
CA GLU A 578 -8.40 11.90 3.95
C GLU A 578 -9.45 11.37 4.96
N HIS A 579 -9.00 11.25 6.22
CA HIS A 579 -9.77 11.20 7.46
C HIS A 579 -10.53 9.91 7.82
N LEU A 580 -9.81 8.98 8.47
CA LEU A 580 -10.35 8.02 9.44
C LEU A 580 -10.22 8.47 10.92
N GLU A 581 -9.68 9.66 11.19
CA GLU A 581 -9.57 10.21 12.55
C GLU A 581 -10.72 11.19 12.86
N SER A 582 -11.96 10.71 12.82
CA SER A 582 -13.07 11.29 13.59
C SER A 582 -14.28 10.33 13.56
N MET A 583 -14.19 9.25 14.33
CA MET A 583 -15.36 8.57 14.89
C MET A 583 -15.18 8.43 16.39
#